data_AF-A0A958T984-F1
#
_entry.id   AF-A0A958T984-F1
#
_cell.length_a   1.000
_cell.length_b   1.000
_cell.length_c   1.000
_cell.angle_alpha   90.00
_cell.angle_beta   90.00
_cell.angle_gamma   90.00
#
_symmetry.space_group_name_H-M   'P 1'
#
loop_
_entity.id
_entity.type
_entity.pdbx_description
1 polymer ?
#
loop_
_entity_poly.entity_id
_entity_poly.type
_entity_poly.pdbx_seq_one_letter_code
_entity_poly.pdbx_strand_id
1 'polypeptide(L)'
;MNKLLILVFVTSAFALSSFSIPEKLPPSATITGGGTVCQESSTTVTLTASGGASPYTFSYSINNGAPQTVSTNGTQINVVVNTSNVGNFQYTLLSVTDGNNEVSNINTSVNFQIIPSPDTSK
;
A
#
# COMPACT_ATOMS: atom_id res chain seq x y z
N MET A 1 28.12 25.91 59.70
CA MET A 1 29.30 25.23 59.12
C MET A 1 29.40 23.84 59.71
N ASN A 2 29.51 22.84 58.82
CA ASN A 2 29.87 21.43 59.04
C ASN A 2 28.81 20.53 59.70
N LYS A 3 28.41 19.39 59.13
CA LYS A 3 28.76 18.72 57.87
C LYS A 3 27.67 17.68 57.64
N LEU A 4 26.93 17.81 56.54
CA LEU A 4 26.05 16.77 56.00
C LEU A 4 26.90 15.90 55.07
N LEU A 5 26.89 14.58 55.24
CA LEU A 5 26.83 13.61 54.13
C LEU A 5 26.65 12.19 54.68
N ILE A 6 25.45 11.64 54.51
CA ILE A 6 25.17 10.22 54.70
C ILE A 6 25.74 9.49 53.48
N LEU A 7 26.63 8.52 53.73
CA LEU A 7 27.17 7.61 52.73
C LEU A 7 26.08 6.56 52.40
N VAL A 8 25.45 6.67 51.22
CA VAL A 8 24.71 5.54 50.63
C VAL A 8 25.37 5.23 49.30
N PHE A 9 26.14 4.15 49.27
CA PHE A 9 26.57 3.52 48.02
C PHE A 9 25.34 2.85 47.40
N VAL A 10 24.59 3.58 46.59
CA VAL A 10 23.69 2.95 45.63
C VAL A 10 24.51 2.73 44.37
N THR A 11 25.17 1.58 44.23
CA THR A 11 25.50 1.10 42.89
C THR A 11 24.20 0.62 42.27
N SER A 12 23.33 1.55 41.88
CA SER A 12 22.26 1.20 40.96
C SER A 12 22.96 0.92 39.64
N ALA A 13 23.06 -0.36 39.29
CA ALA A 13 23.19 -0.72 37.90
C ALA A 13 21.93 -0.16 37.22
N PHE A 14 22.04 1.03 36.61
CA PHE A 14 21.07 1.46 35.61
C PHE A 14 21.26 0.50 34.43
N ALA A 15 20.50 -0.59 34.45
CA ALA A 15 20.24 -1.32 33.23
C ALA A 15 19.52 -0.33 32.31
N LEU A 16 20.26 0.24 31.35
CA LEU A 16 19.64 0.79 30.15
C LEU A 16 19.11 -0.42 29.39
N SER A 17 17.96 -0.94 29.80
CA SER A 17 17.17 -1.76 28.91
C SER A 17 16.86 -0.86 27.73
N SER A 18 17.53 -1.08 26.60
CA SER A 18 17.18 -0.41 25.37
C SER A 18 15.73 -0.77 25.08
N PHE A 19 14.82 0.14 25.40
CA PHE A 19 13.42 0.00 25.05
C PHE A 19 13.32 0.37 23.58
N SER A 20 13.43 -0.64 22.71
CA SER A 20 13.11 -0.48 21.31
C SER A 20 11.61 -0.18 21.22
N ILE A 21 11.23 1.10 21.12
CA ILE A 21 9.88 1.43 20.66
C ILE A 21 9.83 0.89 19.24
N PRO A 22 8.95 -0.08 18.89
CA PRO A 22 8.77 -0.45 17.51
C PRO A 22 8.23 0.80 16.80
N GLU A 23 9.09 1.49 16.06
CA GLU A 23 8.70 2.59 15.21
C GLU A 23 7.83 1.99 14.11
N LYS A 24 6.52 2.11 14.29
CA LYS A 24 5.55 1.69 13.28
C LYS A 24 5.76 2.61 12.08
N LEU A 25 6.31 2.05 11.00
CA LEU A 25 6.46 2.79 9.75
C LEU A 25 5.09 3.27 9.26
N PRO A 26 5.01 4.46 8.63
CA PRO A 26 3.78 4.92 7.98
C PRO A 26 3.33 3.87 6.95
N PRO A 27 2.03 3.80 6.62
CA PRO A 27 1.60 2.90 5.56
C PRO A 27 2.27 3.27 4.24
N SER A 28 2.51 2.27 3.41
CA SER A 28 3.00 2.41 2.05
C SER A 28 2.26 1.40 1.18
N ALA A 29 2.23 1.63 -0.13
CA ALA A 29 1.68 0.63 -1.03
C ALA A 29 2.30 0.67 -2.42
N THR A 30 2.16 -0.46 -3.12
CA THR A 30 2.59 -0.64 -4.51
C THR A 30 1.44 -1.10 -5.37
N ILE A 31 1.57 -0.85 -6.67
CA ILE A 31 0.65 -1.29 -7.72
C ILE A 31 1.42 -2.12 -8.73
N THR A 32 0.89 -3.28 -9.10
CA THR A 32 1.50 -4.18 -10.10
C THR A 32 0.44 -4.75 -11.05
N GLY A 33 0.89 -5.25 -12.19
CA GLY A 33 0.05 -5.70 -13.31
C GLY A 33 0.45 -4.97 -14.60
N GLY A 34 -0.54 -4.71 -15.45
CA GLY A 34 -0.35 -4.06 -16.75
C GLY A 34 0.01 -5.03 -17.87
N GLY A 35 0.43 -4.45 -19.00
CA GLY A 35 0.81 -5.18 -20.20
C GLY A 35 -0.32 -5.36 -21.20
N THR A 36 -0.08 -6.19 -22.22
CA THR A 36 -1.02 -6.46 -23.30
C THR A 36 -1.97 -7.58 -22.93
N VAL A 37 -3.28 -7.34 -23.04
CA VAL A 37 -4.33 -8.30 -22.70
C VAL A 37 -5.34 -8.36 -23.84
N CYS A 38 -5.81 -9.55 -24.19
CA CYS A 38 -6.87 -9.70 -25.18
C CYS A 38 -8.21 -9.21 -24.62
N GLN A 39 -9.04 -8.65 -25.48
CA GLN A 39 -10.42 -8.30 -25.17
C GLN A 39 -11.16 -9.51 -24.58
N GLU A 40 -12.00 -9.27 -23.57
CA GLU A 40 -12.76 -10.28 -22.83
C GLU A 40 -11.92 -11.29 -22.01
N SER A 41 -10.58 -11.17 -21.97
CA SER A 41 -9.75 -11.98 -21.06
C SER A 41 -9.81 -11.45 -19.63
N SER A 42 -9.76 -12.36 -18.65
CA SER A 42 -9.66 -12.00 -17.24
C SER A 42 -8.26 -11.51 -16.89
N THR A 43 -8.15 -10.33 -16.27
CA THR A 43 -6.90 -9.83 -15.69
C THR A 43 -7.19 -8.91 -14.51
N THR A 44 -6.17 -8.66 -13.68
CA THR A 44 -6.30 -7.86 -12.46
C THR A 44 -5.11 -6.94 -12.25
N VAL A 45 -5.36 -5.79 -11.63
CA VAL A 45 -4.35 -4.99 -10.94
C VAL A 45 -4.21 -5.51 -9.51
N THR A 46 -2.98 -5.62 -9.02
CA THR A 46 -2.71 -5.99 -7.64
C THR A 46 -2.21 -4.78 -6.87
N LEU A 47 -2.87 -4.47 -5.74
CA LEU A 47 -2.47 -3.44 -4.80
C LEU A 47 -1.95 -4.10 -3.52
N THR A 48 -0.75 -3.72 -3.09
CA THR A 48 -0.09 -4.32 -1.91
C THR A 48 0.32 -3.24 -0.94
N ALA A 49 -0.19 -3.30 0.29
CA ALA A 49 0.19 -2.44 1.41
C ALA A 49 1.35 -3.02 2.23
N SER A 50 2.13 -2.12 2.82
CA SER A 50 3.20 -2.41 3.79
C SER A 50 3.29 -1.28 4.82
N GLY A 51 4.04 -1.49 5.92
CA GLY A 51 4.01 -0.56 7.06
C GLY A 51 2.60 -0.50 7.66
N GLY A 52 2.30 0.52 8.47
CA GLY A 52 0.93 0.76 8.92
C GLY A 52 0.30 -0.37 9.75
N ALA A 53 -1.01 -0.29 9.93
CA ALA A 53 -1.82 -1.34 10.55
C ALA A 53 -3.01 -1.65 9.64
N SER A 54 -3.30 -2.94 9.45
CA SER A 54 -4.53 -3.39 8.79
C SER A 54 -5.77 -2.97 9.62
N PRO A 55 -6.93 -2.69 9.01
CA PRO A 55 -7.25 -2.78 7.58
C PRO A 55 -6.69 -1.63 6.73
N TYR A 56 -6.40 -1.90 5.46
CA TYR A 56 -5.97 -0.87 4.50
C TYR A 56 -7.10 -0.49 3.56
N THR A 57 -7.17 0.80 3.23
CA THR A 57 -8.03 1.36 2.18
C THR A 57 -7.14 2.00 1.11
N PHE A 58 -7.21 1.50 -0.10
CA PHE A 58 -6.49 2.06 -1.25
C PHE A 58 -7.41 3.00 -2.02
N SER A 59 -6.86 4.12 -2.47
CA SER A 59 -7.50 5.02 -3.43
C SER A 59 -6.76 4.94 -4.76
N TYR A 60 -7.47 4.71 -5.86
CA TYR A 60 -6.90 4.64 -7.20
C TYR A 60 -7.79 5.34 -8.23
N SER A 61 -7.27 5.65 -9.40
CA SER A 61 -8.06 6.16 -10.53
C SER A 61 -7.78 5.36 -11.81
N ILE A 62 -8.74 5.41 -12.74
CA ILE A 62 -8.62 4.83 -14.08
C ILE A 62 -8.65 5.99 -15.08
N ASN A 63 -7.64 6.10 -15.94
CA ASN A 63 -7.53 7.15 -16.97
C ASN A 63 -7.74 8.57 -16.42
N ASN A 64 -7.16 8.87 -15.25
CA ASN A 64 -7.31 10.14 -14.53
C ASN A 64 -8.78 10.52 -14.21
N GLY A 65 -9.69 9.54 -14.20
CA GLY A 65 -11.06 9.72 -13.77
C GLY A 65 -11.20 9.94 -12.26
N ALA A 66 -12.44 9.91 -11.78
CA ALA A 66 -12.74 10.05 -10.36
C ALA A 66 -12.04 8.97 -9.52
N PRO A 67 -11.53 9.29 -8.32
CA PRO A 67 -10.97 8.32 -7.40
C PRO A 67 -11.99 7.24 -7.03
N GLN A 68 -11.51 5.99 -6.98
CA GLN A 68 -12.21 4.80 -6.53
C GLN A 68 -11.48 4.24 -5.30
N THR A 69 -12.20 3.56 -4.42
CA THR A 69 -11.61 2.95 -3.22
C THR A 69 -11.91 1.47 -3.10
N VAL A 70 -10.93 0.73 -2.55
CA VAL A 70 -11.07 -0.68 -2.17
C VAL A 70 -10.34 -0.92 -0.86
N SER A 71 -10.86 -1.83 -0.02
CA SER A 71 -10.29 -2.10 1.30
C SER A 71 -10.01 -3.58 1.51
N THR A 72 -9.00 -3.89 2.33
CA THR A 72 -8.61 -5.27 2.68
C THR A 72 -8.20 -5.37 4.14
N ASN A 73 -8.51 -6.52 4.76
CA ASN A 73 -7.99 -6.90 6.08
C ASN A 73 -6.61 -7.59 5.99
N GLY A 74 -6.20 -7.98 4.78
CA GLY A 74 -4.86 -8.50 4.51
C GLY A 74 -3.89 -7.37 4.17
N THR A 75 -2.81 -7.70 3.45
CA THR A 75 -1.89 -6.72 2.88
C THR A 75 -2.10 -6.52 1.38
N GLN A 76 -2.95 -7.33 0.73
CA GLN A 76 -3.13 -7.30 -0.71
C GLN A 76 -4.61 -7.32 -1.09
N ILE A 77 -4.94 -6.68 -2.21
CA ILE A 77 -6.25 -6.79 -2.88
C ILE A 77 -6.08 -6.71 -4.40
N ASN A 78 -6.93 -7.44 -5.12
CA ASN A 78 -6.96 -7.44 -6.58
C ASN A 78 -8.17 -6.64 -7.08
N VAL A 79 -7.93 -5.74 -8.04
CA VAL A 79 -8.96 -4.97 -8.75
C VAL A 79 -9.10 -5.57 -10.15
N VAL A 80 -10.31 -5.97 -10.52
CA VAL A 80 -10.59 -6.51 -11.86
C VAL A 80 -10.47 -5.39 -12.90
N VAL A 81 -9.75 -5.67 -13.99
CA VAL A 81 -9.63 -4.74 -15.12
C VAL A 81 -10.79 -4.98 -16.08
N ASN A 82 -11.48 -3.92 -16.49
CA ASN A 82 -12.46 -4.02 -17.57
C ASN A 82 -11.73 -4.22 -18.90
N THR A 83 -11.93 -5.38 -19.53
CA THR A 83 -11.32 -5.75 -20.82
C THR A 83 -12.33 -5.76 -21.96
N SER A 84 -13.53 -5.18 -21.76
CA SER A 84 -14.61 -5.22 -22.76
C SER A 84 -14.39 -4.23 -23.92
N ASN A 85 -13.53 -3.23 -23.72
CA ASN A 85 -13.21 -2.22 -24.72
C ASN A 85 -11.73 -2.30 -25.07
N VAL A 86 -11.42 -2.33 -26.37
CA VAL A 86 -10.07 -2.21 -26.90
C VAL A 86 -9.53 -0.80 -26.64
N GLY A 87 -8.27 -0.69 -26.22
CA GLY A 87 -7.64 0.60 -25.94
C GLY A 87 -6.62 0.55 -24.80
N ASN A 88 -6.09 1.72 -24.46
CA ASN A 88 -5.14 1.87 -23.35
C ASN A 88 -5.87 2.31 -22.08
N PHE A 89 -5.57 1.63 -20.98
CA PHE A 89 -6.11 1.95 -19.65
C PHE A 89 -4.98 2.14 -18.67
N GLN A 90 -4.89 3.32 -18.08
CA GLN A 90 -3.95 3.63 -17.01
C GLN A 90 -4.65 3.49 -15.65
N TYR A 91 -4.10 2.65 -14.79
CA TYR A 91 -4.51 2.53 -13.39
C TYR A 91 -3.46 3.23 -12.53
N THR A 92 -3.89 4.23 -11.77
CA THR A 92 -3.01 5.04 -10.93
C THR A 92 -3.37 4.81 -9.47
N LEU A 93 -2.45 4.24 -8.69
CA LEU A 93 -2.58 4.17 -7.23
C LEU A 93 -2.26 5.56 -6.65
N LEU A 94 -3.27 6.19 -6.05
CA LEU A 94 -3.20 7.57 -5.54
C LEU A 94 -2.70 7.60 -4.11
N SER A 95 -3.31 6.79 -3.23
CA SER A 95 -2.96 6.73 -1.82
C SER A 95 -3.33 5.41 -1.16
N VAL A 96 -2.77 5.17 0.02
CA VAL A 96 -3.21 4.14 0.96
C VAL A 96 -3.49 4.79 2.31
N THR A 97 -4.57 4.35 2.95
CA THR A 97 -4.95 4.71 4.31
C THR A 97 -4.95 3.45 5.15
N ASP A 98 -4.35 3.48 6.33
CA ASP A 98 -4.31 2.33 7.24
C ASP A 98 -5.46 2.36 8.27
N GLY A 99 -5.54 1.34 9.11
CA GLY A 99 -6.59 1.17 10.12
C GLY A 99 -6.53 2.20 11.25
N ASN A 100 -5.43 2.95 11.35
CA ASN A 100 -5.26 4.06 12.28
C ASN A 100 -5.56 5.42 11.62
N ASN A 101 -6.09 5.42 10.39
CA ASN A 101 -6.35 6.60 9.56
C ASN A 101 -5.09 7.39 9.17
N GLU A 102 -3.93 6.74 9.18
CA GLU A 102 -2.71 7.32 8.63
C GLU A 102 -2.74 7.20 7.11
N VAL A 103 -2.34 8.24 6.39
CA VAL A 103 -2.46 8.32 4.93
C VAL A 103 -1.10 8.56 4.29
N SER A 104 -0.78 7.77 3.27
CA SER A 104 0.38 7.97 2.41
C SER A 104 -0.03 8.17 0.96
N ASN A 105 0.51 9.21 0.35
CA ASN A 105 0.32 9.53 -1.06
C ASN A 105 1.36 8.79 -1.91
N ILE A 106 0.95 8.21 -3.03
CA ILE A 106 1.77 7.29 -3.84
C ILE A 106 1.95 7.79 -5.27
N ASN A 107 0.85 7.99 -6.02
CA ASN A 107 0.85 8.45 -7.42
C ASN A 107 1.70 7.59 -8.39
N THR A 108 1.57 6.27 -8.30
CA THR A 108 2.25 5.32 -9.21
C THR A 108 1.26 4.68 -10.18
N SER A 109 1.67 4.43 -11.42
CA SER A 109 0.78 3.93 -12.48
C SER A 109 1.23 2.61 -13.09
N VAL A 110 0.27 1.82 -13.54
CA VAL A 110 0.46 0.71 -14.50
C VAL A 110 -0.47 0.89 -15.69
N ASN A 111 -0.05 0.39 -16.86
CA ASN A 111 -0.79 0.55 -18.11
C ASN A 111 -1.18 -0.80 -18.68
N PHE A 112 -2.43 -0.92 -19.09
CA PHE A 112 -2.94 -2.05 -19.88
C PHE A 112 -3.18 -1.60 -21.31
N GLN A 113 -2.79 -2.45 -22.25
CA GLN A 113 -3.18 -2.34 -23.65
C GLN A 113 -4.13 -3.49 -23.96
N ILE A 114 -5.43 -3.17 -24.07
CA ILE A 114 -6.44 -4.15 -24.47
C ILE A 114 -6.46 -4.21 -25.99
N ILE A 115 -6.16 -5.38 -26.54
CA ILE A 115 -6.15 -5.64 -27.99
C ILE A 115 -7.32 -6.53 -28.39
N PRO A 116 -7.81 -6.47 -29.64
CA PRO A 116 -8.86 -7.37 -30.12
C PRO A 116 -8.50 -8.83 -29.85
N SER A 117 -9.51 -9.65 -29.54
CA SER A 117 -9.30 -11.10 -29.47
C SER A 117 -8.77 -11.61 -30.81
N PRO A 118 -7.83 -12.59 -30.82
CA PRO A 118 -7.42 -13.24 -32.06
C PRO A 118 -8.65 -13.75 -32.81
N ASP A 119 -8.79 -13.35 -34.07
CA ASP A 119 -9.85 -13.85 -34.93
C ASP A 119 -9.56 -15.33 -35.26
N THR A 120 -10.48 -16.22 -34.89
CA THR A 120 -10.39 -17.66 -35.17
C THR A 120 -11.06 -18.04 -36.50
N SER A 121 -11.60 -17.08 -37.26
CA SER A 121 -12.24 -17.34 -38.55
C SER A 121 -11.22 -17.22 -39.69
N LYS A 122 -10.90 -18.36 -40.30
CA LYS A 122 -10.04 -18.46 -41.47
C LYS A 122 -10.55 -19.56 -42.40
#